data_AF-A0A821U668-F1
#
_entry.id   AF-A0A821U668-F1
#
_cell.length_a   1.000
_cell.length_b   1.000
_cell.length_c   1.000
_cell.angle_alpha   90.00
_cell.angle_beta   90.00
_cell.angle_gamma   90.00
#
_symmetry.space_group_name_H-M   'P 1'
#
loop_
_entity.id
_entity.type
_entity.pdbx_description
1 polymer ?
#
loop_
_entity_poly.entity_id
_entity_poly.type
_entity_poly.pdbx_seq_one_letter_code
_entity_poly.pdbx_strand_id
1 'polypeptide(L)'
;MPTATFSTVADREKLYRNCVPREKPASYPLDPNHTHFILLDDKCGPNDEIWRRYGYPVRADLTIQLRAEVEQEARCSSHYRHNYKIPIIQILIEGGPSSLLTVVEAVMHETPVVVIDGTGRAANFIAKAYKALYDNQTTYFSPANNNANLERVIKEDGKDIITGSNEKRFRDMIRSEKGFFLINTFLLCPDDPEFKLSDAILQALFRAASMPKHEISDAHVQKLKLAMAWNKFDLVVSDMLIENVKTQWTDVQLDSALTDAIQHGSVQFVELLIEQGASFDRLRRLINIKDLYKK
;
A
#
# COMPACT_ATOMS: atom_id res chain seq x y z
N MET A 1 -5.98 -9.43 4.44
CA MET A 1 -6.85 -10.25 5.32
C MET A 1 -8.03 -10.76 4.51
N PRO A 2 -8.35 -12.06 4.55
CA PRO A 2 -9.52 -12.60 3.86
C PRO A 2 -10.81 -12.11 4.53
N THR A 3 -11.50 -11.20 3.85
CA THR A 3 -12.80 -10.69 4.27
C THR A 3 -13.85 -11.12 3.25
N ALA A 4 -15.00 -11.58 3.74
CA ALA A 4 -16.11 -11.99 2.88
C ALA A 4 -17.43 -11.47 3.45
N THR A 5 -18.34 -11.07 2.57
CA THR A 5 -19.72 -10.78 2.96
C THR A 5 -20.42 -12.09 3.28
N PHE A 6 -20.95 -12.22 4.49
CA PHE A 6 -21.56 -13.45 4.98
C PHE A 6 -22.72 -13.93 4.07
N SER A 7 -23.50 -13.00 3.51
CA SER A 7 -24.61 -13.33 2.61
C SER A 7 -24.20 -13.91 1.24
N THR A 8 -22.92 -13.91 0.87
CA THR A 8 -22.45 -14.49 -0.40
C THR A 8 -21.76 -15.85 -0.25
N VAL A 9 -21.50 -16.26 0.99
CA VAL A 9 -20.78 -17.50 1.33
C VAL A 9 -21.65 -18.73 1.12
N ALA A 10 -21.19 -19.64 0.25
CA ALA A 10 -21.82 -20.94 0.03
C ALA A 10 -21.81 -21.80 1.30
N ASP A 11 -22.83 -22.65 1.47
CA ASP A 11 -22.96 -23.56 2.61
C ASP A 11 -22.93 -22.89 4.01
N ARG A 12 -23.15 -21.58 4.10
CA ARG A 12 -23.15 -20.83 5.36
C ARG A 12 -24.11 -21.36 6.43
N GLU A 13 -25.15 -22.09 6.03
CA GLU A 13 -26.07 -22.81 6.92
C GLU A 13 -25.32 -23.72 7.91
N LYS A 14 -24.20 -24.32 7.47
CA LYS A 14 -23.35 -25.20 8.28
C LYS A 14 -22.54 -24.44 9.33
N LEU A 15 -22.38 -23.11 9.18
CA LEU A 15 -21.68 -22.27 10.14
C LEU A 15 -22.59 -21.89 11.33
N TYR A 16 -23.91 -22.01 11.18
CA TYR A 16 -24.83 -21.78 12.27
C TYR A 16 -24.94 -23.02 13.18
N ARG A 17 -24.85 -22.79 14.49
CA ARG A 17 -25.12 -23.85 15.49
C ARG A 17 -26.58 -23.89 15.94
N ASN A 18 -27.30 -22.77 15.88
CA ASN A 18 -28.60 -22.61 16.55
C ASN A 18 -29.78 -22.15 15.66
N CYS A 19 -29.55 -21.68 14.43
CA CYS A 19 -30.59 -21.19 13.52
C CYS A 19 -30.17 -21.42 12.06
N VAL A 20 -31.02 -22.01 11.23
CA VAL A 20 -30.78 -22.19 9.78
C VAL A 20 -31.69 -21.21 9.04
N PRO A 21 -31.20 -20.06 8.54
CA PRO A 21 -32.02 -19.16 7.74
C PRO A 21 -32.53 -19.87 6.47
N ARG A 22 -33.82 -19.76 6.15
CA ARG A 22 -34.34 -20.24 4.86
C ARG A 22 -33.98 -19.22 3.78
N GLU A 23 -32.81 -19.34 3.17
CA GLU A 23 -32.41 -18.47 2.06
C GLU A 23 -31.89 -19.22 0.84
N LYS A 24 -31.87 -18.52 -0.31
CA LYS A 24 -31.40 -19.05 -1.60
C LYS A 24 -29.94 -19.51 -1.51
N PRO A 25 -29.53 -20.54 -2.29
CA PRO A 25 -28.16 -21.01 -2.29
C PRO A 25 -27.20 -19.87 -2.68
N ALA A 26 -26.29 -19.56 -1.78
CA ALA A 26 -25.20 -18.63 -2.01
C ALA A 26 -24.18 -19.24 -2.98
N SER A 27 -23.44 -18.39 -3.69
CA SER A 27 -22.78 -18.78 -4.95
C SER A 27 -21.28 -19.02 -4.84
N TYR A 28 -20.62 -18.65 -3.73
CA TYR A 28 -19.15 -18.64 -3.66
C TYR A 28 -18.60 -19.37 -2.42
N PRO A 29 -17.82 -20.46 -2.57
CA PRO A 29 -17.18 -21.14 -1.44
C PRO A 29 -16.03 -20.30 -0.86
N LEU A 30 -15.73 -20.51 0.42
CA LEU A 30 -14.53 -19.96 1.07
C LEU A 30 -13.28 -20.70 0.59
N ASP A 31 -12.15 -19.99 0.51
CA ASP A 31 -10.86 -20.57 0.12
C ASP A 31 -10.23 -21.38 1.27
N PRO A 32 -10.00 -22.70 1.11
CA PRO A 32 -9.46 -23.56 2.17
C PRO A 32 -8.03 -23.21 2.60
N ASN A 33 -7.29 -22.40 1.83
CA ASN A 33 -5.89 -22.07 2.11
C ASN A 33 -5.71 -20.92 3.12
N HIS A 34 -6.80 -20.32 3.61
CA HIS A 34 -6.75 -19.27 4.60
C HIS A 34 -6.79 -19.79 6.03
N THR A 35 -6.01 -19.18 6.93
CA THR A 35 -5.97 -19.54 8.35
C THR A 35 -7.12 -18.93 9.16
N HIS A 36 -7.61 -17.76 8.73
CA HIS A 36 -8.65 -16.99 9.42
C HIS A 36 -9.57 -16.30 8.40
N PHE A 37 -10.82 -16.10 8.77
CA PHE A 37 -11.82 -15.37 7.99
C PHE A 37 -12.51 -14.32 8.84
N ILE A 38 -12.73 -13.14 8.26
CA ILE A 38 -13.67 -12.16 8.80
C ILE A 38 -14.91 -12.15 7.92
N LEU A 39 -16.03 -12.58 8.49
CA LEU A 39 -17.32 -12.64 7.80
C LEU A 39 -18.17 -11.45 8.22
N LEU A 40 -18.43 -10.56 7.27
CA LEU A 40 -19.22 -9.36 7.45
C LEU A 40 -20.70 -9.67 7.24
N ASP A 41 -21.50 -9.57 8.30
CA ASP A 41 -22.95 -9.66 8.18
C ASP A 41 -23.51 -8.34 7.62
N ASP A 42 -24.01 -8.39 6.40
CA ASP A 42 -24.61 -7.23 5.74
C ASP A 42 -26.05 -6.95 6.21
N LYS A 43 -26.60 -7.73 7.17
CA LYS A 43 -27.97 -7.63 7.72
C LYS A 43 -29.10 -7.57 6.67
N CYS A 44 -28.78 -7.66 5.38
CA CYS A 44 -29.69 -7.53 4.27
C CYS A 44 -30.39 -8.87 4.03
N GLY A 45 -31.38 -9.17 4.85
CA GLY A 45 -32.39 -10.16 4.48
C GLY A 45 -33.15 -9.70 3.22
N PRO A 46 -33.77 -10.62 2.46
CA PRO A 46 -34.50 -10.30 1.22
C PRO A 46 -35.66 -9.29 1.39
N ASN A 47 -36.07 -9.01 2.63
CA ASN A 47 -37.13 -8.07 2.97
C ASN A 47 -36.64 -6.65 3.25
N ASP A 48 -35.33 -6.41 3.34
CA ASP A 48 -34.77 -5.11 3.66
C ASP A 48 -34.94 -4.14 2.47
N GLU A 49 -35.50 -2.96 2.74
CA GLU A 49 -35.82 -1.95 1.74
C GLU A 49 -34.54 -1.42 1.05
N ILE A 50 -33.43 -1.44 1.79
CA ILE A 50 -32.09 -1.09 1.32
C ILE A 50 -31.58 -2.11 0.29
N TRP A 51 -31.88 -3.40 0.48
CA TRP A 51 -31.51 -4.47 -0.46
C TRP A 51 -32.19 -4.29 -1.82
N ARG A 52 -33.49 -3.98 -1.81
CA ARG A 52 -34.28 -3.73 -3.03
C ARG A 52 -33.90 -2.42 -3.74
N ARG A 53 -33.48 -1.40 -2.99
CA ARG A 53 -33.20 -0.06 -3.52
C ARG A 53 -31.76 0.13 -4.01
N TYR A 54 -30.79 -0.54 -3.38
CA TYR A 54 -29.37 -0.25 -3.61
C TYR A 54 -28.47 -1.46 -3.96
N GLY A 55 -28.92 -2.71 -3.74
CA GLY A 55 -28.25 -3.92 -4.26
C GLY A 55 -26.78 -4.16 -3.87
N TYR A 56 -26.04 -4.88 -4.72
CA TYR A 56 -24.61 -5.24 -4.59
C TYR A 56 -23.64 -4.08 -4.30
N PRO A 57 -23.82 -2.84 -4.80
CA PRO A 57 -22.97 -1.69 -4.49
C PRO A 57 -22.73 -1.44 -2.99
N VAL A 58 -23.79 -1.52 -2.17
CA VAL A 58 -23.69 -1.26 -0.71
C VAL A 58 -22.83 -2.30 0.00
N ARG A 59 -22.85 -3.56 -0.46
CA ARG A 59 -22.08 -4.66 0.13
C ARG A 59 -20.58 -4.51 -0.07
N ALA A 60 -20.19 -4.10 -1.28
CA ALA A 60 -18.80 -3.80 -1.59
C ALA A 60 -18.29 -2.64 -0.74
N ASP A 61 -19.09 -1.58 -0.58
CA ASP A 61 -18.71 -0.39 0.18
C ASP A 61 -18.44 -0.70 1.67
N LEU A 62 -19.29 -1.47 2.35
CA LEU A 62 -19.05 -1.84 3.76
C LEU A 62 -17.77 -2.68 3.93
N THR A 63 -17.53 -3.64 3.03
CA THR A 63 -16.35 -4.51 3.10
C THR A 63 -15.07 -3.72 2.85
N ILE A 64 -15.12 -2.78 1.91
CA ILE A 64 -14.01 -1.87 1.57
C ILE A 64 -13.73 -0.94 2.75
N GLN A 65 -14.76 -0.34 3.35
CA GLN A 65 -14.63 0.57 4.50
C GLN A 65 -14.03 -0.14 5.72
N LEU A 66 -14.58 -1.31 6.12
CA LEU A 66 -14.04 -2.04 7.27
C LEU A 66 -12.57 -2.39 7.03
N ARG A 67 -12.23 -2.84 5.83
CA ARG A 67 -10.85 -3.19 5.50
C ARG A 67 -9.92 -1.98 5.64
N ALA A 68 -10.32 -0.82 5.12
CA ALA A 68 -9.54 0.41 5.23
C ALA A 68 -9.35 0.84 6.70
N GLU A 69 -10.39 0.74 7.53
CA GLU A 69 -10.32 1.08 8.97
C GLU A 69 -9.41 0.13 9.74
N VAL A 70 -9.51 -1.19 9.51
CA VAL A 70 -8.66 -2.18 10.16
C VAL A 70 -7.19 -2.00 9.75
N GLU A 71 -6.93 -1.74 8.46
CA GLU A 71 -5.59 -1.43 7.97
C GLU A 71 -5.06 -0.16 8.65
N GLN A 72 -5.88 0.87 8.80
CA GLN A 72 -5.46 2.10 9.48
C GLN A 72 -5.13 1.88 10.96
N GLU A 73 -5.96 1.13 11.69
CA GLU A 73 -5.73 0.83 13.10
C GLU A 73 -4.43 0.00 13.29
N ALA A 74 -4.19 -0.95 12.39
CA ALA A 74 -2.97 -1.75 12.39
C ALA A 74 -1.71 -0.91 12.17
N ARG A 75 -1.78 0.17 11.36
CA ARG A 75 -0.66 1.12 11.20
C ARG A 75 -0.40 1.94 12.46
N CYS A 76 -1.45 2.34 13.16
CA CYS A 76 -1.37 3.18 14.35
C CYS A 76 -0.96 2.42 15.61
N SER A 77 -1.18 1.10 15.64
CA SER A 77 -0.85 0.22 16.76
C SER A 77 0.67 0.08 16.97
N SER A 78 1.24 0.97 17.78
CA SER A 78 2.67 1.06 18.11
C SER A 78 3.13 0.03 19.16
N HIS A 79 3.09 -1.26 18.84
CA HIS A 79 3.52 -2.32 19.79
C HIS A 79 4.97 -2.79 19.59
N TYR A 80 5.74 -2.22 18.67
CA TYR A 80 7.11 -2.66 18.39
C TYR A 80 8.18 -1.86 19.14
N ARG A 81 9.19 -2.57 19.67
CA ARG A 81 10.30 -2.13 20.51
C ARG A 81 11.23 -1.03 19.94
N HIS A 82 10.90 -0.46 18.78
CA HIS A 82 11.77 0.43 18.01
C HIS A 82 11.01 1.61 17.36
N ASN A 83 9.78 1.92 17.80
CA ASN A 83 8.93 2.97 17.20
C ASN A 83 8.70 2.79 15.68
N TYR A 84 8.77 1.57 15.15
CA TYR A 84 8.39 1.31 13.76
C TYR A 84 6.87 1.27 13.63
N LYS A 85 6.33 2.04 12.67
CA LYS A 85 4.97 1.83 12.17
C LYS A 85 4.97 0.61 11.26
N ILE A 86 3.93 -0.21 11.34
CA ILE A 86 3.79 -1.37 10.46
C ILE A 86 3.46 -0.84 9.04
N PRO A 87 4.31 -1.07 8.03
CA PRO A 87 3.99 -0.68 6.67
C PRO A 87 2.89 -1.60 6.13
N ILE A 88 1.84 -1.01 5.57
CA ILE A 88 0.75 -1.74 4.93
C ILE A 88 0.62 -1.24 3.50
N ILE A 89 0.58 -2.19 2.57
CA ILE A 89 0.50 -1.97 1.14
C ILE A 89 -0.63 -2.81 0.55
N GLN A 90 -1.25 -2.32 -0.52
CA GLN A 90 -2.22 -3.07 -1.31
C GLN A 90 -1.62 -3.44 -2.66
N ILE A 91 -1.88 -4.68 -3.11
CA ILE A 91 -1.53 -5.13 -4.45
C ILE A 91 -2.83 -5.34 -5.23
N LEU A 92 -2.93 -4.74 -6.42
CA LEU A 92 -4.04 -4.93 -7.33
C LEU A 92 -3.60 -5.80 -8.52
N ILE A 93 -4.29 -6.92 -8.68
CA ILE A 93 -4.19 -7.83 -9.81
C ILE A 93 -5.57 -7.87 -10.47
N GLU A 94 -5.66 -7.50 -11.75
CA GLU A 94 -6.90 -7.38 -12.52
C GLU A 94 -7.95 -6.50 -11.80
N GLY A 95 -9.12 -7.07 -11.43
CA GLY A 95 -10.17 -6.41 -10.67
C GLY A 95 -11.31 -5.81 -11.50
N GLY A 96 -12.38 -5.41 -10.81
CA GLY A 96 -13.57 -4.78 -11.39
C GLY A 96 -13.92 -3.44 -10.73
N PRO A 97 -15.16 -2.95 -10.87
CA PRO A 97 -15.61 -1.68 -10.27
C PRO A 97 -15.40 -1.59 -8.76
N SER A 98 -15.65 -2.67 -8.01
CA SER A 98 -15.39 -2.71 -6.56
C SER A 98 -13.90 -2.65 -6.22
N SER A 99 -13.04 -3.23 -7.06
CA SER A 99 -11.58 -3.17 -6.89
C SER A 99 -11.06 -1.75 -7.08
N LEU A 100 -11.61 -1.01 -8.05
CA LEU A 100 -11.32 0.42 -8.23
C LEU A 100 -11.67 1.21 -6.97
N LEU A 101 -12.86 0.99 -6.41
CA LEU A 101 -13.29 1.63 -5.16
C LEU A 101 -12.36 1.29 -3.99
N THR A 102 -11.91 0.04 -3.91
CA THR A 102 -10.95 -0.39 -2.90
C THR A 102 -9.65 0.42 -3.02
N VAL A 103 -9.16 0.63 -4.25
CA VAL A 103 -7.95 1.45 -4.50
C VAL A 103 -8.19 2.92 -4.14
N VAL A 104 -9.34 3.48 -4.51
CA VAL A 104 -9.70 4.86 -4.13
C VAL A 104 -9.66 5.02 -2.61
N GLU A 105 -10.28 4.10 -1.88
CA GLU A 105 -10.32 4.14 -0.42
C GLU A 105 -8.92 3.96 0.20
N ALA A 106 -8.15 3.01 -0.32
CA ALA A 106 -6.77 2.77 0.11
C ALA A 106 -5.90 4.04 -0.02
N VAL A 107 -5.95 4.72 -1.17
CA VAL A 107 -5.20 5.96 -1.41
C VAL A 107 -5.69 7.09 -0.51
N MET A 108 -7.00 7.21 -0.27
CA MET A 108 -7.55 8.20 0.66
C MET A 108 -7.01 8.01 2.09
N HIS A 109 -6.89 6.75 2.51
CA HIS A 109 -6.30 6.32 3.78
C HIS A 109 -4.76 6.19 3.75
N GLU A 110 -4.09 6.77 2.76
CA GLU A 110 -2.62 6.84 2.68
C GLU A 110 -1.94 5.46 2.61
N THR A 111 -2.65 4.49 2.03
CA THR A 111 -2.15 3.16 1.72
C THR A 111 -1.52 3.17 0.33
N PRO A 112 -0.22 2.87 0.18
CA PRO A 112 0.37 2.67 -1.13
C PRO A 112 -0.26 1.47 -1.84
N VAL A 113 -0.44 1.60 -3.16
CA VAL A 113 -1.04 0.59 -4.03
C VAL A 113 -0.08 0.26 -5.16
N VAL A 114 0.30 -1.02 -5.25
CA VAL A 114 1.02 -1.58 -6.40
C VAL A 114 0.00 -2.13 -7.38
N VAL A 115 -0.09 -1.52 -8.55
CA VAL A 115 -0.97 -1.94 -9.64
C VAL A 115 -0.15 -2.75 -10.63
N ILE A 116 -0.52 -4.01 -10.82
CA ILE A 116 0.17 -4.89 -11.75
C ILE A 116 -0.39 -4.69 -13.16
N ASP A 117 0.31 -3.89 -13.95
CA ASP A 117 -0.02 -3.61 -15.34
C ASP A 117 0.11 -4.89 -16.20
N GLY A 118 -0.76 -5.02 -17.19
CA GLY A 118 -0.90 -6.20 -18.03
C GLY A 118 -1.86 -7.27 -17.50
N THR A 119 -2.34 -7.17 -16.25
CA THR A 119 -3.24 -8.17 -15.65
C THR A 119 -4.71 -8.00 -16.04
N GLY A 120 -5.10 -6.86 -16.63
CA GLY A 120 -6.43 -6.64 -17.20
C GLY A 120 -7.33 -5.71 -16.40
N ARG A 121 -8.51 -5.41 -16.99
CA ARG A 121 -9.65 -4.68 -16.39
C ARG A 121 -9.23 -3.48 -15.52
N ALA A 122 -9.54 -3.48 -14.21
CA ALA A 122 -9.29 -2.34 -13.33
C ALA A 122 -7.79 -2.02 -13.20
N ALA A 123 -6.92 -3.02 -13.11
CA ALA A 123 -5.47 -2.82 -13.03
C ALA A 123 -4.93 -2.09 -14.27
N ASN A 124 -5.27 -2.57 -15.48
CA ASN A 124 -4.83 -1.93 -16.72
C ASN A 124 -5.43 -0.53 -16.87
N PHE A 125 -6.70 -0.37 -16.50
CA PHE A 125 -7.38 0.93 -16.54
C PHE A 125 -6.67 1.97 -15.64
N ILE A 126 -6.39 1.62 -14.38
CA ILE A 126 -5.68 2.50 -13.44
C ILE A 126 -4.25 2.76 -13.94
N ALA A 127 -3.55 1.74 -14.44
CA ALA A 127 -2.19 1.88 -14.94
C ALA A 127 -2.11 2.85 -16.13
N LYS A 128 -3.02 2.71 -17.11
CA LYS A 128 -3.12 3.65 -18.24
C LYS A 128 -3.49 5.05 -17.80
N ALA A 129 -4.45 5.18 -16.87
CA ALA A 129 -4.87 6.49 -16.35
C ALA A 129 -3.73 7.20 -15.61
N TYR A 130 -2.96 6.44 -14.81
CA TYR A 130 -1.77 6.95 -14.12
C TYR A 130 -0.70 7.40 -15.11
N LYS A 131 -0.34 6.55 -16.09
CA LYS A 131 0.65 6.86 -17.15
C LYS A 131 0.22 8.02 -18.04
N ALA A 132 -1.09 8.24 -18.23
CA ALA A 132 -1.60 9.37 -19.00
C ALA A 132 -1.37 10.72 -18.28
N LEU A 133 -1.24 10.71 -16.96
CA LEU A 133 -0.97 11.90 -16.14
C LEU A 133 0.51 12.04 -15.81
N TYR A 134 1.20 10.95 -15.51
CA TYR A 134 2.55 10.95 -14.99
C TYR A 134 3.42 10.07 -15.90
N ASP A 135 4.37 10.68 -16.58
CA ASP A 135 5.37 9.91 -17.32
C ASP A 135 6.21 9.11 -16.33
N ASN A 136 6.75 7.96 -16.74
CA ASN A 136 7.56 7.07 -15.88
C ASN A 136 8.79 7.75 -15.25
N GLN A 137 9.17 8.94 -15.72
CA GLN A 137 10.31 9.73 -15.23
C GLN A 137 9.90 10.93 -14.35
N THR A 138 8.61 11.11 -14.08
CA THR A 138 8.12 12.25 -13.30
C THR A 138 8.47 12.05 -11.82
N THR A 139 9.42 12.84 -11.32
CA THR A 139 9.91 12.78 -9.93
C THR A 139 9.18 13.73 -8.98
N TYR A 140 8.44 14.70 -9.50
CA TYR A 140 7.70 15.68 -8.71
C TYR A 140 6.23 15.78 -9.14
N PHE A 141 5.35 16.06 -8.17
CA PHE A 141 3.95 16.28 -8.45
C PHE A 141 3.74 17.63 -9.15
N SER A 142 3.00 17.63 -10.26
CA SER A 142 2.58 18.85 -10.96
C SER A 142 1.06 18.85 -11.19
N PRO A 143 0.33 19.87 -10.73
CA PRO A 143 -1.12 19.98 -10.93
C PRO A 143 -1.55 20.18 -12.39
N ALA A 144 -0.62 20.56 -13.27
CA ALA A 144 -0.90 20.95 -14.65
C ALA A 144 -0.86 19.79 -15.66
N ASN A 145 -0.79 18.55 -15.19
CA ASN A 145 -0.58 17.39 -16.05
C ASN A 145 -1.72 17.14 -17.04
N ASN A 146 -1.38 16.48 -18.16
CA ASN A 146 -2.18 16.35 -19.38
C ASN A 146 -3.59 15.77 -19.16
N ASN A 147 -4.55 16.65 -18.89
CA ASN A 147 -5.95 16.26 -18.67
C ASN A 147 -6.58 15.61 -19.91
N ALA A 148 -6.17 15.98 -21.13
CA ALA A 148 -6.76 15.45 -22.35
C ALA A 148 -6.55 13.93 -22.52
N ASN A 149 -5.37 13.42 -22.17
CA ASN A 149 -5.08 11.98 -22.29
C ASN A 149 -5.86 11.17 -21.25
N LEU A 150 -5.94 11.67 -20.02
CA LEU A 150 -6.76 11.04 -18.97
C LEU A 150 -8.23 10.94 -19.39
N GLU A 151 -8.81 12.01 -19.93
CA GLU A 151 -10.21 12.01 -20.37
C GLU A 151 -10.46 11.01 -21.52
N ARG A 152 -9.46 10.76 -22.37
CA ARG A 152 -9.55 9.70 -23.38
C ARG A 152 -9.56 8.30 -22.75
N VAL A 153 -8.63 8.03 -21.82
CA VAL A 153 -8.56 6.74 -21.12
C VAL A 153 -9.87 6.45 -20.36
N ILE A 154 -10.42 7.44 -19.66
CA ILE A 154 -11.70 7.28 -18.93
C ILE A 154 -12.85 6.95 -19.89
N LYS A 155 -12.92 7.60 -21.05
CA LYS A 155 -13.98 7.35 -22.04
C LYS A 155 -13.85 6.03 -22.78
N GLU A 156 -12.62 5.63 -23.11
CA GLU A 156 -12.33 4.44 -23.92
C GLU A 156 -12.32 3.18 -23.05
N ASP A 157 -11.58 3.19 -21.94
CA ASP A 157 -11.32 2.02 -21.10
C ASP A 157 -12.15 2.00 -19.79
N GLY A 158 -12.74 3.13 -19.39
CA GLY A 158 -13.41 3.28 -18.10
C GLY A 158 -14.86 2.80 -18.06
N LYS A 159 -15.53 2.55 -19.20
CA LYS A 159 -16.98 2.29 -19.27
C LYS A 159 -17.47 1.12 -18.40
N ASP A 160 -16.68 0.05 -18.33
CA ASP A 160 -17.05 -1.17 -17.60
C ASP A 160 -16.48 -1.21 -16.16
N ILE A 161 -15.67 -0.22 -15.79
CA ILE A 161 -14.93 -0.16 -14.52
C ILE A 161 -15.41 0.98 -13.63
N ILE A 162 -15.66 2.15 -14.21
CA ILE A 162 -16.12 3.35 -13.53
C ILE A 162 -17.62 3.54 -13.76
N THR A 163 -18.38 3.69 -12.68
CA THR A 163 -19.83 3.89 -12.74
C THR A 163 -20.28 5.09 -11.92
N GLY A 164 -21.08 5.99 -12.52
CA GLY A 164 -21.83 7.02 -11.81
C GLY A 164 -20.97 7.95 -10.94
N SER A 165 -21.31 8.06 -9.65
CA SER A 165 -20.62 8.93 -8.67
C SER A 165 -19.15 8.54 -8.42
N ASN A 166 -18.75 7.31 -8.74
CA ASN A 166 -17.40 6.81 -8.50
C ASN A 166 -16.38 7.42 -9.47
N GLU A 167 -16.84 7.88 -10.63
CA GLU A 167 -16.00 8.55 -11.61
C GLU A 167 -15.35 9.80 -11.03
N LYS A 168 -16.14 10.63 -10.35
CA LYS A 168 -15.63 11.85 -9.71
C LYS A 168 -14.59 11.51 -8.65
N ARG A 169 -14.90 10.54 -7.76
CA ARG A 169 -13.96 10.11 -6.71
C ARG A 169 -12.64 9.60 -7.30
N PHE A 170 -12.71 8.80 -8.37
CA PHE A 170 -11.50 8.32 -9.06
C PHE A 170 -10.70 9.46 -9.68
N ARG A 171 -11.36 10.39 -10.40
CA ARG A 171 -10.69 11.55 -11.01
C ARG A 171 -10.00 12.43 -9.96
N ASP A 172 -10.68 12.69 -8.85
CA ASP A 172 -10.14 13.51 -7.76
C ASP A 172 -8.94 12.79 -7.12
N MET A 173 -9.03 11.47 -6.94
CA MET A 173 -7.96 10.64 -6.39
C MET A 173 -6.73 10.59 -7.30
N ILE A 174 -6.89 10.24 -8.58
CA ILE A 174 -5.77 10.02 -9.52
C ILE A 174 -5.01 11.33 -9.84
N ARG A 175 -5.69 12.49 -9.75
CA ARG A 175 -5.10 13.83 -9.95
C ARG A 175 -4.46 14.41 -8.68
N SER A 176 -4.74 13.84 -7.51
CA SER A 176 -4.24 14.35 -6.24
C SER A 176 -2.75 14.02 -6.04
N GLU A 177 -2.11 14.77 -5.15
CA GLU A 177 -0.75 14.47 -4.70
C GLU A 177 -0.66 13.07 -4.08
N LYS A 178 -1.69 12.64 -3.34
CA LYS A 178 -1.80 11.27 -2.83
C LYS A 178 -1.79 10.25 -3.95
N GLY A 179 -2.56 10.47 -5.01
CA GLY A 179 -2.58 9.61 -6.20
C GLY A 179 -1.20 9.48 -6.84
N PHE A 180 -0.46 10.59 -6.95
CA PHE A 180 0.88 10.61 -7.53
C PHE A 180 1.89 9.75 -6.76
N PHE A 181 1.96 9.90 -5.43
CA PHE A 181 2.96 9.20 -4.62
C PHE A 181 2.57 7.77 -4.22
N LEU A 182 1.26 7.48 -4.09
CA LEU A 182 0.79 6.20 -3.57
C LEU A 182 0.48 5.16 -4.64
N ILE A 183 0.17 5.57 -5.87
CA ILE A 183 -0.07 4.64 -6.98
C ILE A 183 1.27 4.31 -7.66
N ASN A 184 1.58 3.02 -7.71
CA ASN A 184 2.80 2.52 -8.33
C ASN A 184 2.42 1.45 -9.36
N THR A 185 2.63 1.76 -10.64
CA THR A 185 2.33 0.83 -11.74
C THR A 185 3.55 -0.03 -12.03
N PHE A 186 3.38 -1.34 -12.00
CA PHE A 186 4.43 -2.31 -12.26
C PHE A 186 4.04 -3.25 -13.38
N LEU A 187 4.86 -3.36 -14.42
CA LEU A 187 4.67 -4.33 -15.50
C LEU A 187 5.43 -5.61 -15.14
N LEU A 188 4.72 -6.73 -15.06
CA LEU A 188 5.34 -8.04 -14.97
C LEU A 188 6.02 -8.37 -16.32
N CYS A 189 7.34 -8.24 -16.37
CA CYS A 189 8.15 -8.78 -17.46
C CYS A 189 8.70 -10.15 -17.03
N PRO A 190 8.18 -11.27 -17.58
CA PRO A 190 8.64 -12.61 -17.22
C PRO A 190 10.12 -12.85 -17.57
N ASP A 191 10.63 -12.12 -18.56
CA ASP A 191 11.96 -12.28 -19.13
C ASP A 191 13.02 -11.39 -18.44
N ASP A 192 12.63 -10.56 -17.47
CA ASP A 192 13.54 -9.74 -16.68
C ASP A 192 13.71 -10.32 -15.27
N PRO A 193 14.78 -11.11 -15.03
CA PRO A 193 15.01 -11.74 -13.73
C PRO A 193 15.50 -10.75 -12.66
N GLU A 194 15.91 -9.54 -13.04
CA GLU A 194 16.49 -8.56 -12.12
C GLU A 194 15.41 -7.81 -11.33
N PHE A 195 14.23 -7.59 -11.91
CA PHE A 195 13.19 -6.79 -11.26
C PHE A 195 12.04 -7.63 -10.69
N LYS A 196 12.07 -7.85 -9.36
CA LYS A 196 11.11 -8.71 -8.67
C LYS A 196 9.94 -7.91 -8.10
N LEU A 197 8.80 -8.57 -7.90
CA LEU A 197 7.65 -7.98 -7.19
C LEU A 197 8.03 -7.45 -5.80
N SER A 198 9.00 -8.07 -5.11
CA SER A 198 9.53 -7.57 -3.84
C SER A 198 10.09 -6.15 -3.95
N ASP A 199 10.72 -5.86 -5.08
CA ASP A 199 11.39 -4.58 -5.32
C ASP A 199 10.35 -3.52 -5.68
N ALA A 200 9.32 -3.90 -6.46
CA ALA A 200 8.15 -3.06 -6.70
C ALA A 200 7.41 -2.68 -5.41
N ILE A 201 7.26 -3.64 -4.49
CA ILE A 201 6.64 -3.40 -3.17
C ILE A 201 7.48 -2.41 -2.36
N LEU A 202 8.81 -2.60 -2.32
CA LEU A 202 9.68 -1.72 -1.55
C LEU A 202 9.72 -0.31 -2.15
N GLN A 203 9.82 -0.19 -3.47
CA GLN A 203 9.77 1.10 -4.16
C GLN A 203 8.47 1.84 -3.90
N ALA A 204 7.32 1.16 -3.92
CA ALA A 204 6.04 1.76 -3.60
C ALA A 204 5.98 2.30 -2.16
N LEU A 205 6.60 1.60 -1.20
CA LEU A 205 6.71 2.08 0.18
C LEU A 205 7.67 3.27 0.30
N PHE A 206 8.81 3.26 -0.41
CA PHE A 206 9.74 4.40 -0.44
C PHE A 206 9.08 5.65 -1.03
N ARG A 207 8.34 5.47 -2.12
CA ARG A 207 7.63 6.58 -2.76
C ARG A 207 6.52 7.16 -1.89
N ALA A 208 5.82 6.31 -1.13
CA ALA A 208 4.85 6.75 -0.13
C ALA A 208 5.52 7.54 1.03
N ALA A 209 6.70 7.09 1.49
CA ALA A 209 7.46 7.79 2.53
C ALA A 209 7.95 9.18 2.08
N SER A 210 8.17 9.36 0.77
CA SER A 210 8.54 10.65 0.16
C SER A 210 7.40 11.67 0.05
N MET A 211 6.18 11.35 0.50
CA MET A 211 5.09 12.34 0.50
C MET A 211 5.40 13.52 1.44
N PRO A 212 5.19 14.78 1.02
CA PRO A 212 5.62 15.98 1.74
C PRO A 212 4.89 16.29 3.05
N LYS A 213 4.09 15.35 3.58
CA LYS A 213 3.48 15.43 4.91
C LYS A 213 4.46 15.12 6.04
N HIS A 214 5.50 14.35 5.74
CA HIS A 214 6.60 14.09 6.65
C HIS A 214 7.65 15.19 6.46
N GLU A 215 8.22 15.70 7.55
CA GLU A 215 9.44 16.51 7.44
C GLU A 215 10.43 15.74 6.57
N ILE A 216 11.08 16.40 5.60
CA ILE A 216 11.96 15.75 4.60
C ILE A 216 12.98 14.81 5.29
N SER A 217 13.42 15.22 6.47
CA SER A 217 14.33 14.49 7.35
C SER A 217 13.79 13.14 7.87
N ASP A 218 12.48 13.01 8.07
CA ASP A 218 11.82 11.77 8.51
C ASP A 218 11.63 10.77 7.36
N ALA A 219 11.43 11.26 6.12
CA ALA A 219 11.25 10.41 4.95
C ALA A 219 12.48 9.52 4.66
N HIS A 220 13.69 10.10 4.65
CA HIS A 220 14.92 9.35 4.40
C HIS A 220 15.22 8.33 5.50
N VAL A 221 14.96 8.70 6.75
CA VAL A 221 15.12 7.80 7.90
C VAL A 221 14.13 6.63 7.81
N GLN A 222 12.88 6.88 7.42
CA GLN A 222 11.89 5.81 7.23
C GLN A 222 12.26 4.87 6.07
N LYS A 223 12.72 5.40 4.93
CA LYS A 223 13.24 4.58 3.81
C LYS A 223 14.39 3.68 4.26
N LEU A 224 15.36 4.25 4.99
CA LEU A 224 16.51 3.51 5.49
C LEU A 224 16.10 2.39 6.45
N LYS A 225 15.24 2.72 7.42
CA LYS A 225 14.71 1.76 8.39
C LYS A 225 13.99 0.60 7.72
N LEU A 226 13.15 0.89 6.72
CA LEU A 226 12.42 -0.13 5.98
C LEU A 226 13.38 -1.05 5.22
N ALA A 227 14.42 -0.50 4.61
CA ALA A 227 15.41 -1.29 3.90
C ALA A 227 16.31 -2.16 4.78
N MET A 228 16.69 -1.65 5.95
CA MET A 228 17.41 -2.43 6.96
C MET A 228 16.56 -3.61 7.41
N ALA A 229 15.28 -3.38 7.70
CA ALA A 229 14.35 -4.44 8.08
C ALA A 229 14.15 -5.49 6.98
N TRP A 230 14.24 -5.10 5.70
CA TRP A 230 14.05 -5.98 4.55
C TRP A 230 15.37 -6.53 3.96
N ASN A 231 16.51 -6.12 4.53
CA ASN A 231 17.85 -6.43 4.02
C ASN A 231 18.02 -6.17 2.51
N LYS A 232 17.54 -5.01 2.05
CA LYS A 232 17.55 -4.60 0.63
C LYS A 232 18.47 -3.39 0.43
N PHE A 233 19.77 -3.61 0.60
CA PHE A 233 20.79 -2.58 0.48
C PHE A 233 20.83 -1.95 -0.93
N ASP A 234 20.79 -2.77 -1.98
CA ASP A 234 20.94 -2.32 -3.37
C ASP A 234 19.92 -1.24 -3.77
N LEU A 235 18.67 -1.41 -3.33
CA LEU A 235 17.57 -0.48 -3.63
C LEU A 235 17.72 0.86 -2.91
N VAL A 236 18.27 0.86 -1.69
CA VAL A 236 18.54 2.10 -0.95
C VAL A 236 19.70 2.85 -1.55
N VAL A 237 20.77 2.15 -1.93
CA VAL A 237 21.93 2.78 -2.53
C VAL A 237 21.54 3.45 -3.84
N SER A 238 20.75 2.79 -4.69
CA SER A 238 20.25 3.43 -5.90
C SER A 238 19.41 4.68 -5.63
N ASP A 239 18.51 4.64 -4.63
CA ASP A 239 17.61 5.77 -4.34
C ASP A 239 18.35 6.92 -3.61
N MET A 240 19.22 6.60 -2.64
CA MET A 240 19.97 7.58 -1.85
C MET A 240 21.15 8.21 -2.61
N LEU A 241 21.86 7.46 -3.46
CA LEU A 241 22.97 8.03 -4.24
C LEU A 241 22.49 9.03 -5.29
N ILE A 242 21.27 8.85 -5.82
CA ILE A 242 20.67 9.76 -6.81
C ILE A 242 20.30 11.11 -6.17
N GLU A 243 19.98 11.16 -4.88
CA GLU A 243 19.52 12.39 -4.20
C GLU A 243 20.62 13.26 -3.57
N ASN A 244 21.93 12.95 -3.73
CA ASN A 244 23.04 13.71 -3.11
C ASN A 244 22.81 13.98 -1.61
N VAL A 245 22.68 12.88 -0.88
CA VAL A 245 22.21 12.79 0.52
C VAL A 245 23.13 13.44 1.57
N LYS A 246 24.37 13.82 1.24
CA LYS A 246 25.30 14.46 2.19
C LYS A 246 24.77 15.74 2.85
N THR A 247 23.80 16.41 2.23
CA THR A 247 23.34 17.74 2.64
C THR A 247 22.10 17.78 3.54
N GLN A 248 21.49 16.62 3.87
CA GLN A 248 20.16 16.60 4.49
C GLN A 248 20.04 15.83 5.82
N TRP A 249 21.07 15.09 6.23
CA TRP A 249 21.01 14.31 7.47
C TRP A 249 21.58 15.10 8.64
N THR A 250 20.87 15.06 9.76
CA THR A 250 21.42 15.52 11.03
C THR A 250 22.28 14.44 11.67
N ASP A 251 23.29 14.83 12.45
CA ASP A 251 24.15 13.89 13.18
C ASP A 251 23.33 12.91 14.04
N VAL A 252 22.22 13.38 14.64
CA VAL A 252 21.34 12.57 15.48
C VAL A 252 20.67 11.44 14.69
N GLN A 253 20.29 11.71 13.43
CA GLN A 253 19.64 10.71 12.58
C GLN A 253 20.62 9.67 12.07
N LEU A 254 21.84 10.09 11.72
CA LEU A 254 22.91 9.17 11.35
C LEU A 254 23.28 8.26 12.53
N ASP A 255 23.40 8.80 13.73
CA ASP A 255 23.74 8.02 14.92
C ASP A 255 22.61 7.03 15.28
N SER A 256 21.35 7.45 15.16
CA SER A 256 20.18 6.58 15.35
C SER A 256 20.11 5.46 14.30
N ALA A 257 20.31 5.79 13.02
CA ALA A 257 20.35 4.81 11.94
C ALA A 257 21.52 3.83 12.09
N LEU A 258 22.68 4.29 12.54
CA LEU A 258 23.85 3.44 12.78
C LEU A 258 23.58 2.46 13.92
N THR A 259 22.86 2.90 14.95
CA THR A 259 22.39 2.02 16.04
C THR A 259 21.52 0.90 15.50
N ASP A 260 20.52 1.23 14.69
CA ASP A 260 19.59 0.28 14.10
C ASP A 260 20.35 -0.70 13.20
N ALA A 261 21.27 -0.20 12.36
CA ALA A 261 22.10 -1.03 11.48
C ALA A 261 22.92 -2.09 12.25
N ILE A 262 23.54 -1.68 13.36
CA ILE A 262 24.32 -2.58 14.23
C ILE A 262 23.42 -3.62 14.89
N GLN A 263 22.24 -3.20 15.38
CA GLN A 263 21.27 -4.14 15.98
C GLN A 263 20.69 -5.14 14.98
N HIS A 264 20.58 -4.75 13.71
CA HIS A 264 20.15 -5.62 12.62
C HIS A 264 21.28 -6.49 12.06
N GLY A 265 22.54 -6.24 12.44
CA GLY A 265 23.71 -6.99 11.97
C GLY A 265 24.08 -6.71 10.52
N SER A 266 23.65 -5.57 9.96
CA SER A 266 23.81 -5.28 8.54
C SER A 266 25.08 -4.48 8.25
N VAL A 267 26.18 -5.17 7.95
CA VAL A 267 27.51 -4.57 7.74
C VAL A 267 27.51 -3.52 6.61
N GLN A 268 26.85 -3.79 5.49
CA GLN A 268 26.81 -2.88 4.33
C GLN A 268 26.20 -1.52 4.68
N PHE A 269 25.14 -1.50 5.50
CA PHE A 269 24.53 -0.25 5.95
C PHE A 269 25.42 0.50 6.95
N VAL A 270 26.16 -0.22 7.79
CA VAL A 270 27.14 0.39 8.70
C VAL A 270 28.25 1.08 7.91
N GLU A 271 28.81 0.41 6.89
CA GLU A 271 29.82 0.98 6.00
C GLU A 271 29.30 2.24 5.30
N LEU A 272 28.11 2.16 4.68
CA LEU A 272 27.48 3.30 4.03
C LEU A 272 27.28 4.49 4.99
N LEU A 273 26.77 4.25 6.19
CA LEU A 273 26.52 5.33 7.16
C LEU A 273 27.82 6.01 7.63
N ILE A 274 28.90 5.24 7.79
CA ILE A 274 30.22 5.80 8.10
C ILE A 274 30.73 6.66 6.94
N GLU A 275 30.58 6.20 5.70
CA GLU A 275 30.92 6.99 4.50
C GLU A 275 30.12 8.29 4.39
N GLN A 276 28.87 8.30 4.88
CA GLN A 276 28.02 9.50 4.95
C GLN A 276 28.32 10.40 6.16
N GLY A 277 29.24 10.01 7.06
CA GLY A 277 29.71 10.87 8.17
C GLY A 277 29.23 10.48 9.58
N ALA A 278 28.64 9.29 9.75
CA ALA A 278 28.34 8.76 11.07
C ALA A 278 29.64 8.47 11.86
N SER A 279 29.67 8.80 13.15
CA SER A 279 30.87 8.65 13.99
C SER A 279 30.62 7.68 15.14
N PHE A 280 31.44 6.63 15.21
CA PHE A 280 31.42 5.70 16.35
C PHE A 280 31.72 6.38 17.69
N ASP A 281 32.53 7.43 17.70
CA ASP A 281 32.88 8.15 18.94
C ASP A 281 31.69 8.94 19.52
N ARG A 282 30.77 9.40 18.67
CA ARG A 282 29.50 10.00 19.10
C ARG A 282 28.53 8.92 19.57
N LEU A 283 28.39 7.85 18.78
CA LEU A 283 27.52 6.73 19.10
C LEU A 283 27.85 6.08 20.45
N ARG A 284 29.15 5.95 20.77
CA ARG A 284 29.62 5.41 22.06
C ARG A 284 29.20 6.25 23.28
N ARG A 285 28.95 7.55 23.09
CA ARG A 285 28.46 8.44 24.17
C ARG A 285 26.95 8.38 24.32
N LEU A 286 26.23 8.04 23.26
CA LEU A 286 24.77 8.03 23.20
C LEU A 286 24.16 6.68 23.60
N ILE A 287 24.89 5.58 23.35
CA ILE A 287 24.37 4.23 23.55
C ILE A 287 25.11 3.54 24.68
N ASN A 288 24.34 2.87 25.54
CA ASN A 288 24.91 1.92 26.48
C ASN A 288 25.36 0.68 25.71
N ILE A 289 26.67 0.57 25.50
CA ILE A 289 27.30 -0.58 24.82
C ILE A 289 26.79 -1.91 25.41
N LYS A 290 26.48 -1.97 26.71
CA LYS A 290 25.94 -3.18 27.35
C LYS A 290 24.62 -3.66 26.74
N ASP A 291 23.80 -2.78 26.20
CA ASP A 291 22.52 -3.16 25.58
C ASP A 291 22.71 -3.77 24.20
N LEU A 292 23.83 -3.49 23.53
CA LEU A 292 24.21 -4.16 22.27
C LEU A 292 24.71 -5.60 22.51
N TYR A 293 25.33 -5.87 23.66
CA TYR A 293 25.83 -7.21 24.04
C TYR A 293 24.76 -8.14 24.66
N LYS A 294 23.52 -7.66 24.83
CA LYS A 294 22.41 -8.45 25.41
C LYS A 294 21.60 -9.23 24.37
N LYS A 295 21.88 -9.04 23.09
CA LYS A 295 21.32 -9.79 21.96
C LYS A 295 22.38 -10.72 21.40
#